data_AF-A0A498DHI2-F1
#
_entry.id   AF-A0A498DHI2-F1
#
_cell.length_a   1.000
_cell.length_b   1.000
_cell.length_c   1.000
_cell.angle_alpha   90.00
_cell.angle_beta   90.00
_cell.angle_gamma   90.00
#
_symmetry.space_group_name_H-M   'P 1'
#
loop_
_entity.id
_entity.type
_entity.pdbx_description
1 polymer ?
#
loop_
_entity_poly.entity_id
_entity_poly.type
_entity_poly.pdbx_seq_one_letter_code
_entity_poly.pdbx_strand_id
1 'polypeptide(L)'
;MALSESEISETKVPFGRNQFKVSDGGGLYLLVKSSGRYWKLAYRFDGKQKTLAFGVYPSVSLDEARLKREEAKALLAQNIDPGLIKKKEKLERKIAVQQNTTTTHQQPHVHEARPVPNRQPVVLDQAEQKKLELRRLAILKAIAESNSYAIKECALHQQLEEHGFRISFDRLRTDIAWLYEQQAVHIENVDQWLVQLTQPGLDVVHGRMWIPGIQHSALE
;
A
#
# COMPACT_ATOMS: atom_id res chain seq x y z
N MET A 1 26.04 23.04 14.70
CA MET A 1 25.80 24.29 13.95
C MET A 1 24.37 24.23 13.44
N ALA A 2 23.67 25.36 13.49
CA ALA A 2 22.33 25.48 12.92
C ALA A 2 22.44 25.71 11.41
N LEU A 3 21.53 25.14 10.62
CA LEU A 3 21.52 25.32 9.16
C LEU A 3 21.01 26.71 8.79
N SER A 4 21.50 27.23 7.66
CA SER A 4 20.95 28.40 6.98
C SER A 4 20.27 28.02 5.65
N GLU A 5 19.37 28.87 5.17
CA GLU A 5 18.63 28.64 3.91
C GLU A 5 19.58 28.58 2.70
N SER A 6 20.66 29.37 2.71
CA SER A 6 21.68 29.36 1.67
C SER A 6 22.45 28.03 1.64
N GLU A 7 22.89 27.54 2.80
CA GLU A 7 23.57 26.24 2.92
C GLU A 7 22.70 25.09 2.42
N ILE A 8 21.39 25.11 2.71
CA ILE A 8 20.44 24.10 2.25
C ILE A 8 20.33 24.08 0.72
N SER A 9 20.35 25.27 0.09
CA SER A 9 20.24 25.42 -1.36
C SER A 9 21.49 24.96 -2.11
N GLU A 10 22.67 25.23 -1.54
CA GLU A 10 23.97 24.92 -2.14
C GLU A 10 24.40 23.47 -1.92
N THR A 11 23.87 22.82 -0.88
CA THR A 11 24.28 21.45 -0.55
C THR A 11 23.87 20.45 -1.62
N LYS A 12 24.87 19.76 -2.18
CA LYS A 12 24.70 18.64 -3.10
C LYS A 12 25.20 17.34 -2.48
N VAL A 13 24.76 16.21 -3.03
CA VAL A 13 25.29 14.92 -2.62
C VAL A 13 26.74 14.82 -3.11
N PRO A 14 27.73 14.51 -2.24
CA PRO A 14 29.11 14.33 -2.65
C PRO A 14 29.27 13.22 -3.69
N PHE A 15 30.25 13.37 -4.58
CA PHE A 15 30.57 12.37 -5.60
C PHE A 15 30.82 10.99 -4.95
N GLY A 16 30.23 9.94 -5.53
CA GLY A 16 30.33 8.57 -5.02
C GLY A 16 29.41 8.22 -3.83
N ARG A 17 28.49 9.11 -3.42
CA ARG A 17 27.47 8.81 -2.39
C ARG A 17 26.06 8.90 -2.94
N ASN A 18 25.15 8.10 -2.38
CA ASN A 18 23.72 8.12 -2.76
C ASN A 18 22.89 9.07 -1.89
N GLN A 19 23.42 9.47 -0.73
CA GLN A 19 22.75 10.39 0.19
C GLN A 19 23.76 11.10 1.10
N PHE A 20 23.37 12.30 1.56
CA PHE A 20 24.16 13.11 2.49
C PHE A 20 23.25 13.69 3.58
N LYS A 21 23.74 13.72 4.82
CA LYS A 21 23.00 14.25 5.97
C LYS A 21 23.62 15.58 6.38
N VAL A 22 22.79 16.60 6.51
CA VAL A 22 23.18 17.93 6.98
C VAL A 22 22.40 18.23 8.25
N SER A 23 23.09 18.42 9.38
CA SER A 23 22.42 18.58 10.67
C SER A 23 22.07 20.03 10.96
N ASP A 24 20.82 20.28 11.38
CA ASP A 24 20.37 21.57 11.93
C ASP A 24 20.53 21.64 13.47
N GLY A 25 20.54 20.48 14.13
CA GLY A 25 20.67 20.37 15.59
C GLY A 25 19.39 19.89 16.29
N GLY A 26 19.55 19.46 17.54
CA GLY A 26 18.45 18.87 18.32
C GLY A 26 17.88 17.59 17.70
N GLY A 27 18.69 16.86 16.93
CA GLY A 27 18.29 15.68 16.16
C GLY A 27 17.70 15.96 14.78
N LEU A 28 17.40 17.23 14.44
CA LEU A 28 16.90 17.61 13.13
C LEU A 28 18.04 17.64 12.11
N TYR A 29 17.78 17.07 10.93
CA TYR A 29 18.69 17.08 9.81
C TYR A 29 17.95 17.05 8.48
N LEU A 30 18.59 17.61 7.46
CA LEU A 30 18.19 17.47 6.07
C LEU A 30 18.90 16.24 5.47
N LEU A 31 18.12 15.32 4.90
CA LEU A 31 18.64 14.23 4.10
C LEU A 31 18.59 14.63 2.63
N VAL A 32 19.75 14.88 2.04
CA VAL A 32 19.91 15.24 0.63
C VAL A 32 20.14 13.96 -0.18
N LYS A 33 19.31 13.74 -1.20
CA LYS A 33 19.41 12.66 -2.19
C LYS A 33 19.37 13.25 -3.60
N SER A 34 19.71 12.45 -4.60
CA SER A 34 19.46 12.80 -6.01
C SER A 34 17.98 13.08 -6.28
N SER A 35 17.07 12.37 -5.60
CA SER A 35 15.62 12.51 -5.76
C SER A 35 15.01 13.74 -5.07
N GLY A 36 15.73 14.39 -4.15
CA GLY A 36 15.19 15.48 -3.37
C GLY A 36 15.79 15.62 -1.96
N ARG A 37 15.23 16.55 -1.20
CA ARG A 37 15.71 16.97 0.13
C ARG A 37 14.61 16.74 1.17
N TYR A 38 14.92 15.99 2.22
CA TYR A 38 13.91 15.50 3.17
C TYR A 38 14.25 15.92 4.60
N TRP A 39 13.32 16.59 5.28
CA TRP A 39 13.44 16.93 6.69
C TRP A 39 13.19 15.69 7.56
N LYS A 40 14.14 15.37 8.43
CA LYS A 40 14.07 14.23 9.35
C LYS A 40 14.56 14.58 10.74
N LEU A 41 13.91 14.00 11.74
CA LEU A 41 14.30 14.09 13.15
C LEU A 41 14.76 12.71 13.63
N ALA A 42 16.01 12.61 14.07
CA ALA A 42 16.49 11.46 14.84
C ALA A 42 16.14 11.67 16.32
N TYR A 43 15.53 10.67 16.94
CA TYR A 43 15.14 10.72 18.35
C TYR A 43 15.28 9.33 18.99
N ARG A 44 15.18 9.27 20.32
CA ARG A 44 15.09 8.02 21.07
C ARG A 44 13.78 7.98 21.83
N PHE A 45 13.16 6.81 21.86
CA PHE A 45 11.98 6.54 22.65
C PHE A 45 12.03 5.07 23.08
N ASP A 46 11.75 4.79 24.35
CA ASP A 46 11.76 3.44 24.90
C ASP A 46 13.08 2.68 24.59
N GLY A 47 14.21 3.34 24.86
CA GLY A 47 15.55 2.80 24.62
C GLY A 47 15.97 2.63 23.15
N LYS A 48 15.06 2.81 22.18
CA LYS A 48 15.29 2.56 20.75
C LYS A 48 15.50 3.87 19.98
N GLN A 49 16.44 3.87 19.05
CA GLN A 49 16.64 4.99 18.12
C GLN A 49 15.61 4.92 17.00
N LYS A 50 14.93 6.04 16.74
CA LYS A 50 13.87 6.18 15.77
C LYS A 50 14.10 7.41 14.89
N THR A 51 13.36 7.48 13.78
CA THR A 51 13.44 8.62 12.86
C THR A 51 12.05 9.04 12.43
N LEU A 52 11.74 10.32 12.56
CA LEU A 52 10.49 10.94 12.13
C LEU A 52 10.76 11.79 10.89
N ALA A 53 9.87 11.75 9.90
CA ALA A 53 9.96 12.61 8.71
C ALA A 53 9.02 13.81 8.85
N PHE A 54 9.47 15.01 8.51
CA PHE A 54 8.66 16.24 8.60
C PHE A 54 8.18 16.77 7.25
N GLY A 55 8.80 16.35 6.16
CA GLY A 55 8.38 16.71 4.81
C GLY A 55 9.55 16.76 3.84
N VAL A 56 9.29 17.39 2.70
CA VAL A 56 10.25 17.60 1.60
C VAL A 56 10.50 19.09 1.49
N TYR A 57 11.75 19.49 1.35
CA TYR A 57 12.13 20.87 1.04
C TYR A 57 11.98 21.11 -0.49
N PRO A 58 11.45 22.25 -0.95
CA PRO A 58 11.07 23.47 -0.21
C PRO A 58 9.63 23.50 0.30
N SER A 59 8.80 22.47 0.05
CA SER A 59 7.40 22.45 0.49
C SER A 59 7.23 22.56 2.01
N VAL A 60 8.24 22.17 2.78
CA VAL A 60 8.38 22.46 4.20
C VAL A 60 9.66 23.27 4.37
N SER A 61 9.51 24.51 4.84
CA SER A 61 10.64 25.42 5.09
C SER A 61 11.49 24.96 6.28
N LEU A 62 12.67 25.55 6.43
CA LEU A 62 13.53 25.29 7.61
C LEU A 62 12.81 25.67 8.92
N ASP A 63 12.12 26.79 8.94
CA ASP A 63 11.41 27.26 10.14
C ASP A 63 10.24 26.36 10.50
N GLU A 64 9.47 25.90 9.52
CA GLU A 64 8.42 24.89 9.74
C GLU A 64 9.01 23.57 10.25
N ALA A 65 10.17 23.14 9.74
CA ALA A 65 10.84 21.94 10.20
C ALA A 65 11.32 22.07 11.66
N ARG A 66 11.78 23.27 12.06
CA ARG A 66 12.15 23.58 13.45
C ARG A 66 10.93 23.62 14.37
N LEU A 67 9.81 24.20 13.94
CA LEU A 67 8.57 24.18 14.70
C LEU A 67 8.11 22.74 14.97
N LYS A 68 8.07 21.89 13.94
CA LYS A 68 7.75 20.46 14.06
C LYS A 68 8.71 19.69 14.96
N ARG A 69 9.99 20.10 15.02
CA ARG A 69 10.96 19.52 15.97
C ARG A 69 10.56 19.82 17.41
N GLU A 70 10.19 21.06 17.71
CA GLU A 70 9.79 21.44 19.07
C GLU A 70 8.49 20.73 19.49
N GLU A 71 7.50 20.64 18.59
CA GLU A 71 6.28 19.85 18.81
C GLU A 71 6.59 18.37 19.12
N ALA A 72 7.46 17.74 18.31
CA ALA A 72 7.88 16.37 18.54
C ALA A 72 8.62 16.17 19.86
N LYS A 73 9.46 17.15 20.28
CA LYS A 73 10.14 17.12 21.58
C LYS A 73 9.17 17.28 22.74
N ALA A 74 8.16 18.15 22.61
CA ALA A 74 7.13 18.32 23.63
C ALA A 74 6.35 17.01 23.86
N LEU A 75 6.05 16.26 22.80
CA LEU A 75 5.44 14.93 22.89
C LEU A 75 6.35 13.91 23.58
N LEU A 76 7.64 13.90 23.24
CA LEU A 76 8.62 13.01 23.88
C LEU A 76 8.78 13.32 25.37
N ALA A 77 8.72 14.59 25.77
CA ALA A 77 8.76 15.00 27.17
C ALA A 77 7.54 14.50 27.97
N GLN A 78 6.40 14.32 27.30
CA GLN A 78 5.19 13.69 27.86
C GLN A 78 5.21 12.16 27.77
N ASN A 79 6.35 11.57 27.38
CA ASN A 79 6.51 10.13 27.14
C ASN A 79 5.55 9.59 26.05
N ILE A 80 5.23 10.42 25.04
CA ILE A 80 4.40 10.04 23.89
C ILE A 80 5.30 9.91 22.65
N ASP A 81 5.21 8.80 21.91
CA ASP A 81 5.96 8.62 20.66
C ASP A 81 5.32 9.43 19.51
N PRO A 82 5.98 10.49 18.99
CA PRO A 82 5.43 11.30 17.90
C PRO A 82 5.28 10.51 16.59
N GLY A 83 6.02 9.41 16.43
CA GLY A 83 5.87 8.50 15.29
C GLY A 83 4.53 7.77 15.27
N LEU A 84 3.91 7.52 16.43
CA LEU A 84 2.60 6.88 16.52
C LEU A 84 1.48 7.85 16.16
N ILE A 85 1.56 9.11 16.59
CA ILE A 85 0.60 10.16 16.23
C ILE A 85 0.55 10.33 14.71
N LYS A 86 1.71 10.47 14.06
CA LYS A 86 1.76 10.61 12.60
C LYS A 86 1.23 9.38 11.86
N LYS A 87 1.47 8.17 12.39
CA LYS A 87 0.90 6.94 11.83
C LYS A 87 -0.63 6.90 11.97
N LYS A 88 -1.15 7.30 13.13
CA LYS A 88 -2.58 7.39 13.42
C LYS A 88 -3.27 8.39 12.49
N GLU A 89 -2.76 9.61 12.37
CA GLU A 89 -3.29 10.61 11.43
C GLU A 89 -3.27 10.13 9.97
N LYS A 90 -2.21 9.42 9.56
CA LYS A 90 -2.13 8.84 8.22
C LYS A 90 -3.19 7.76 8.01
N LEU A 91 -3.44 6.94 9.03
CA LEU A 91 -4.45 5.90 8.99
C LEU A 91 -5.87 6.51 8.98
N GLU A 92 -6.13 7.49 9.85
CA GLU A 92 -7.39 8.24 9.88
C GLU A 92 -7.66 8.95 8.57
N ARG A 93 -6.65 9.57 7.94
CA ARG A 93 -6.79 10.17 6.61
C ARG A 93 -7.13 9.12 5.55
N LYS A 94 -6.52 7.93 5.61
CA LYS A 94 -6.85 6.83 4.70
C LYS A 94 -8.28 6.32 4.92
N ILE A 95 -8.70 6.16 6.18
CA ILE A 95 -10.05 5.74 6.55
C ILE A 95 -11.06 6.80 6.10
N ALA A 96 -10.81 8.09 6.34
CA ALA A 96 -11.68 9.17 5.90
C ALA A 96 -11.82 9.21 4.37
N VAL A 97 -10.72 9.01 3.63
CA VAL A 97 -10.78 8.92 2.16
C VAL A 97 -11.60 7.70 1.71
N GLN A 98 -11.52 6.57 2.41
CA GLN A 98 -12.31 5.36 2.10
C GLN A 98 -13.78 5.45 2.52
N GLN A 99 -14.09 6.15 3.62
CA GLN A 99 -15.47 6.37 4.07
C GLN A 99 -16.20 7.40 3.20
N ASN A 100 -15.46 8.38 2.66
CA ASN A 100 -15.99 9.36 1.72
C ASN A 100 -16.27 8.78 0.32
N THR A 101 -15.86 7.54 0.03
CA THR A 101 -16.24 6.83 -1.21
C THR A 101 -17.51 5.97 -1.07
N THR A 102 -18.06 5.80 0.13
CA THR A 102 -19.19 4.89 0.39
C THR A 102 -20.44 5.60 0.93
N THR A 103 -20.33 6.87 1.34
CA THR A 103 -21.47 7.65 1.83
C THR A 103 -21.46 9.06 1.23
N THR A 104 -22.11 9.23 0.08
CA THR A 104 -22.62 10.56 -0.35
C THR A 104 -23.96 10.36 -1.02
N HIS A 105 -24.99 10.26 -0.19
CA HIS A 105 -26.33 10.74 -0.52
C HIS A 105 -26.62 11.88 0.47
N GLN A 106 -27.04 13.05 -0.04
CA GLN A 106 -27.46 14.30 0.66
C GLN A 106 -26.28 15.24 1.01
N GLN A 107 -26.13 16.50 0.55
CA GLN A 107 -26.94 17.53 -0.14
C GLN A 107 -26.00 18.56 -0.85
N PRO A 108 -26.49 19.45 -1.75
CA PRO A 108 -25.73 19.98 -2.88
C PRO A 108 -24.95 21.27 -2.57
N HIS A 109 -23.63 21.24 -2.79
CA HIS A 109 -22.88 22.44 -3.15
C HIS A 109 -22.90 22.58 -4.67
N VAL A 110 -23.41 23.69 -5.19
CA VAL A 110 -23.39 24.06 -6.62
C VAL A 110 -21.95 24.33 -7.07
N HIS A 111 -21.19 23.27 -7.26
CA HIS A 111 -20.23 23.22 -8.35
C HIS A 111 -21.00 22.69 -9.54
N GLU A 112 -21.02 23.42 -10.66
CA GLU A 112 -21.48 22.86 -11.93
C GLU A 112 -20.74 21.55 -12.16
N ALA A 113 -21.45 20.45 -11.92
CA ALA A 113 -20.93 19.12 -12.11
C ALA A 113 -20.57 19.03 -13.58
N ARG A 114 -19.27 18.87 -13.88
CA ARG A 114 -18.91 18.27 -15.17
C ARG A 114 -19.76 17.02 -15.29
N PRO A 115 -20.49 16.81 -16.40
CA PRO A 115 -21.30 15.61 -16.59
C PRO A 115 -20.41 14.41 -16.28
N VAL A 116 -20.72 13.67 -15.21
CA VAL A 116 -20.07 12.38 -14.99
C VAL A 116 -20.56 11.53 -16.13
N PRO A 117 -19.70 11.15 -17.10
CA PRO A 117 -20.16 10.32 -18.19
C PRO A 117 -20.76 9.06 -17.57
N ASN A 118 -21.97 8.72 -18.00
CA ASN A 118 -22.68 7.55 -17.56
C ASN A 118 -21.79 6.33 -17.79
N ARG A 119 -21.03 5.90 -16.76
CA ARG A 119 -20.17 4.72 -16.85
C ARG A 119 -21.13 3.55 -16.81
N GLN A 120 -21.48 3.06 -17.98
CA GLN A 120 -22.12 1.76 -18.10
C GLN A 120 -21.27 0.75 -17.30
N PRO A 121 -21.90 -0.19 -16.57
CA PRO A 121 -21.16 -1.29 -15.98
C PRO A 121 -20.30 -1.91 -17.08
N VAL A 122 -19.03 -2.18 -16.78
CA VAL A 122 -18.11 -2.77 -17.74
C VAL A 122 -18.65 -4.15 -18.09
N VAL A 123 -19.36 -4.24 -19.22
CA VAL A 123 -19.81 -5.50 -19.79
C VAL A 123 -18.57 -6.14 -20.40
N LEU A 124 -18.00 -7.11 -19.70
CA LEU A 124 -16.90 -7.90 -20.24
C LEU A 124 -17.41 -8.67 -21.46
N ASP A 125 -16.65 -8.66 -22.53
CA ASP A 125 -16.96 -9.52 -23.66
C ASP A 125 -16.80 -11.01 -23.28
N GLN A 126 -17.31 -11.93 -24.11
CA GLN A 126 -17.24 -13.36 -23.81
C GLN A 126 -15.80 -13.89 -23.71
N ALA A 127 -14.84 -13.28 -24.43
CA ALA A 127 -13.44 -13.70 -24.40
C ALA A 127 -12.74 -13.21 -23.13
N GLU A 128 -13.04 -11.99 -22.69
CA GLU A 128 -12.58 -11.41 -21.43
C GLU A 128 -13.15 -12.17 -20.23
N GLN A 129 -14.43 -12.55 -20.29
CA GLN A 129 -15.08 -13.38 -19.28
C GLN A 129 -14.38 -14.73 -19.15
N LYS A 130 -14.11 -15.42 -20.27
CA LYS A 130 -13.34 -16.67 -20.27
C LYS A 130 -11.92 -16.50 -19.72
N LYS A 131 -11.21 -15.43 -20.10
CA LYS A 131 -9.87 -15.12 -19.57
C LYS A 131 -9.91 -14.87 -18.06
N LEU A 132 -10.97 -14.24 -17.56
CA LEU A 132 -11.19 -14.00 -16.14
C LEU A 132 -11.44 -15.30 -15.38
N GLU A 133 -12.32 -16.15 -15.89
CA GLU A 133 -12.64 -17.46 -15.31
C GLU A 133 -11.42 -18.40 -15.27
N LEU A 134 -10.65 -18.44 -16.37
CA LEU A 134 -9.42 -19.21 -16.47
C LEU A 134 -8.38 -18.73 -15.45
N ARG A 135 -8.21 -17.41 -15.31
CA ARG A 135 -7.23 -16.83 -14.37
C ARG A 135 -7.57 -17.16 -12.93
N ARG A 136 -8.85 -17.14 -12.56
CA ARG A 136 -9.29 -17.52 -11.20
C ARG A 136 -9.03 -19.00 -10.92
N LEU A 137 -9.26 -19.87 -11.89
CA LEU A 137 -8.88 -21.29 -11.77
C LEU A 137 -7.37 -21.45 -11.61
N ALA A 138 -6.57 -20.71 -12.39
CA ALA A 138 -5.11 -20.74 -12.30
C ALA A 138 -4.60 -20.28 -10.92
N ILE A 139 -5.22 -19.26 -10.32
CA ILE A 139 -4.93 -18.81 -8.95
C ILE A 139 -5.15 -19.97 -7.96
N LEU A 140 -6.31 -20.63 -8.01
CA LEU A 140 -6.60 -21.74 -7.09
C LEU A 140 -5.64 -22.91 -7.27
N LYS A 141 -5.28 -23.27 -8.52
CA LYS A 141 -4.29 -24.32 -8.82
C LYS A 141 -2.90 -23.96 -8.26
N ALA A 142 -2.45 -22.72 -8.46
CA ALA A 142 -1.16 -22.27 -7.95
C ALA A 142 -1.09 -22.35 -6.40
N ILE A 143 -2.18 -22.00 -5.71
CA ILE A 143 -2.25 -22.15 -4.24
C ILE A 143 -2.27 -23.64 -3.85
N ALA A 144 -2.99 -24.49 -4.59
CA ALA A 144 -3.06 -25.93 -4.32
C ALA A 144 -1.70 -26.65 -4.47
N GLU A 145 -0.83 -26.17 -5.36
CA GLU A 145 0.54 -26.66 -5.56
C GLU A 145 1.52 -26.15 -4.50
N SER A 146 1.17 -25.09 -3.77
CA SER A 146 2.01 -24.50 -2.74
C SER A 146 2.04 -25.33 -1.44
N ASN A 147 3.18 -25.32 -0.77
CA ASN A 147 3.34 -26.05 0.49
C ASN A 147 2.38 -25.49 1.56
N SER A 148 1.63 -26.37 2.23
CA SER A 148 0.59 -26.03 3.22
C SER A 148 -0.67 -25.36 2.67
N TYR A 149 -0.92 -25.38 1.35
CA TYR A 149 -2.09 -24.75 0.72
C TYR A 149 -2.21 -23.24 1.02
N ALA A 150 -1.08 -22.60 1.32
CA ALA A 150 -1.01 -21.19 1.69
C ALA A 150 0.19 -20.54 1.03
N ILE A 151 -0.01 -19.36 0.44
CA ILE A 151 1.01 -18.66 -0.34
C ILE A 151 0.90 -17.16 -0.16
N LYS A 152 2.05 -16.47 -0.13
CA LYS A 152 2.09 -15.01 -0.11
C LYS A 152 1.76 -14.46 -1.50
N GLU A 153 1.11 -13.31 -1.56
CA GLU A 153 0.78 -12.62 -2.81
C GLU A 153 1.97 -12.52 -3.79
N CYS A 154 3.17 -12.15 -3.31
CA CYS A 154 4.32 -12.01 -4.19
C CYS A 154 4.78 -13.33 -4.81
N ALA A 155 4.72 -14.42 -4.06
CA ALA A 155 5.08 -15.75 -4.54
C ALA A 155 4.01 -16.29 -5.50
N LEU A 156 2.73 -16.06 -5.18
CA LEU A 156 1.60 -16.42 -6.03
C LEU A 156 1.66 -15.69 -7.37
N HIS A 157 1.97 -14.39 -7.35
CA HIS A 157 2.16 -13.60 -8.56
C HIS A 157 3.28 -14.16 -9.43
N GLN A 158 4.44 -14.46 -8.85
CA GLN A 158 5.57 -15.06 -9.56
C GLN A 158 5.22 -16.43 -10.16
N GLN A 159 4.55 -17.31 -9.41
CA GLN A 159 4.16 -18.62 -9.90
C GLN A 159 3.16 -18.49 -11.07
N LEU A 160 2.16 -17.62 -10.97
CA LEU A 160 1.24 -17.34 -12.06
C LEU A 160 1.95 -16.83 -13.32
N GLU A 161 2.98 -15.99 -13.16
CA GLU A 161 3.82 -15.51 -14.25
C GLU A 161 4.62 -16.62 -14.94
N GLU A 162 5.13 -17.59 -14.18
CA GLU A 162 5.81 -18.80 -14.68
C GLU A 162 4.84 -19.69 -15.48
N HIS A 163 3.57 -19.74 -15.09
CA HIS A 163 2.48 -20.41 -15.82
C HIS A 163 1.84 -19.54 -16.93
N GLY A 164 2.44 -18.40 -17.28
CA GLY A 164 2.03 -17.57 -18.42
C GLY A 164 0.95 -16.51 -18.12
N PHE A 165 0.53 -16.35 -16.87
CA PHE A 165 -0.43 -15.32 -16.46
C PHE A 165 0.27 -14.04 -16.02
N ARG A 166 0.57 -13.16 -16.98
CA ARG A 166 1.14 -11.82 -16.73
C ARG A 166 0.03 -10.83 -16.34
N ILE A 167 -0.13 -10.58 -15.05
CA ILE A 167 -1.14 -9.65 -14.52
C ILE A 167 -0.52 -8.67 -13.52
N SER A 168 -1.11 -7.49 -13.33
CA SER A 168 -0.68 -6.57 -12.26
C SER A 168 -1.09 -7.10 -10.88
N PHE A 169 -0.37 -6.70 -9.82
CA PHE A 169 -0.75 -6.97 -8.43
C PHE A 169 -2.18 -6.53 -8.10
N ASP A 170 -2.60 -5.35 -8.52
CA ASP A 170 -3.97 -4.88 -8.23
C ASP A 170 -5.03 -5.78 -8.88
N ARG A 171 -4.74 -6.33 -10.06
CA ARG A 171 -5.62 -7.30 -10.70
C ARG A 171 -5.67 -8.63 -9.93
N LEU A 172 -4.51 -9.13 -9.51
CA LEU A 172 -4.41 -10.32 -8.67
C LEU A 172 -5.20 -10.15 -7.37
N ARG A 173 -5.04 -9.02 -6.67
CA ARG A 173 -5.83 -8.69 -5.47
C ARG A 173 -7.32 -8.65 -5.73
N THR A 174 -7.74 -8.07 -6.86
CA THR A 174 -9.15 -8.03 -7.25
C THR A 174 -9.72 -9.45 -7.39
N ASP A 175 -8.98 -10.35 -8.02
CA ASP A 175 -9.42 -11.74 -8.19
C ASP A 175 -9.38 -12.53 -6.86
N ILE A 176 -8.36 -12.33 -6.02
CA ILE A 176 -8.28 -12.93 -4.67
C ILE A 176 -9.44 -12.47 -3.79
N ALA A 177 -9.75 -11.18 -3.80
CA ALA A 177 -10.87 -10.63 -3.03
C ALA A 177 -12.20 -11.25 -3.47
N TRP A 178 -12.40 -11.41 -4.78
CA TRP A 178 -13.57 -12.08 -5.30
C TRP A 178 -13.62 -13.57 -4.90
N LEU A 179 -12.49 -14.29 -4.96
CA LEU A 179 -12.41 -15.70 -4.52
C LEU A 179 -12.67 -15.84 -3.01
N TYR A 180 -12.27 -14.85 -2.22
CA TYR A 180 -12.57 -14.76 -0.80
C TYR A 180 -14.08 -14.58 -0.56
N GLU A 181 -14.73 -13.69 -1.31
CA GLU A 181 -16.19 -13.51 -1.25
C GLU A 181 -16.93 -14.83 -1.56
N GLN A 182 -16.44 -15.59 -2.55
CA GLN A 182 -16.97 -16.91 -2.89
C GLN A 182 -16.54 -18.05 -1.95
N GLN A 183 -15.86 -17.73 -0.83
CA GLN A 183 -15.37 -18.69 0.16
C GLN A 183 -14.40 -19.75 -0.40
N ALA A 184 -13.76 -19.49 -1.54
CA ALA A 184 -12.77 -20.38 -2.16
C ALA A 184 -11.35 -20.21 -1.58
N VAL A 185 -11.09 -19.05 -0.96
CA VAL A 185 -9.82 -18.75 -0.27
C VAL A 185 -10.08 -17.95 1.01
N HIS A 186 -9.13 -17.97 1.93
CA HIS A 186 -9.10 -17.15 3.13
C HIS A 186 -7.84 -16.27 3.16
N ILE A 187 -7.90 -15.12 3.84
CA ILE A 187 -6.77 -14.18 3.98
C ILE A 187 -6.44 -14.05 5.47
N GLU A 188 -5.38 -14.71 5.93
CA GLU A 188 -5.04 -14.76 7.35
C GLU A 188 -4.23 -13.55 7.84
N ASN A 189 -3.35 -13.02 6.99
CA ASN A 189 -2.49 -11.88 7.32
C ASN A 189 -2.66 -10.77 6.28
N VAL A 190 -3.44 -9.75 6.62
CA VAL A 190 -3.79 -8.65 5.71
C VAL A 190 -2.57 -7.79 5.34
N ASP A 191 -1.56 -7.70 6.21
CA ASP A 191 -0.33 -6.94 5.94
C ASP A 191 0.60 -7.68 4.96
N GLN A 192 0.58 -9.01 4.98
CA GLN A 192 1.44 -9.85 4.13
C GLN A 192 0.71 -10.53 2.98
N TRP A 193 -0.61 -10.36 2.89
CA TRP A 193 -1.50 -11.03 1.94
C TRP A 193 -1.19 -12.53 1.85
N LEU A 194 -1.23 -13.21 3.00
CA LEU A 194 -1.15 -14.66 3.06
C LEU A 194 -2.51 -15.24 2.68
N VAL A 195 -2.57 -15.85 1.50
CA VAL A 195 -3.78 -16.45 0.94
C VAL A 195 -3.74 -17.94 1.17
N GLN A 196 -4.80 -18.48 1.77
CA GLN A 196 -4.94 -19.90 2.06
C GLN A 196 -6.13 -20.48 1.31
N LEU A 197 -5.95 -21.66 0.74
CA LEU A 197 -7.02 -22.40 0.06
C LEU A 197 -8.01 -22.96 1.09
N THR A 198 -9.30 -22.81 0.82
CA THR A 198 -10.36 -23.45 1.62
C THR A 198 -10.73 -24.80 1.01
N GLN A 199 -11.53 -25.61 1.74
CA GLN A 199 -12.06 -26.86 1.20
C GLN A 199 -12.92 -26.65 -0.07
N PRO A 200 -13.87 -25.68 -0.12
CA PRO A 200 -14.58 -25.37 -1.36
C PRO A 200 -13.66 -25.02 -2.54
N GLY A 201 -12.59 -24.24 -2.29
CA GLY A 201 -11.61 -23.91 -3.32
C GLY A 201 -10.84 -25.14 -3.82
N LEU A 202 -10.46 -26.03 -2.91
CA LEU A 202 -9.79 -27.29 -3.25
C LEU A 202 -10.70 -28.24 -4.03
N ASP A 203 -11.98 -28.33 -3.67
CA ASP A 203 -12.97 -29.12 -4.41
C ASP A 203 -13.21 -28.58 -5.82
N VAL A 204 -13.14 -27.25 -6.02
CA VAL A 204 -13.16 -26.64 -7.36
C VAL A 204 -11.94 -27.02 -8.18
N VAL A 205 -10.73 -27.00 -7.58
CA VAL A 205 -9.50 -27.42 -8.25
C VAL A 205 -9.60 -28.87 -8.72
N HIS A 206 -10.15 -29.75 -7.88
CA HIS A 206 -10.37 -31.16 -8.18
C HIS A 206 -11.62 -31.45 -9.03
N GLY A 207 -12.39 -30.44 -9.45
CA GLY A 207 -13.59 -30.63 -10.26
C GLY A 207 -14.76 -31.29 -9.53
N ARG A 208 -14.73 -31.36 -8.20
CA ARG A 208 -15.82 -31.89 -7.34
C ARG A 208 -16.91 -30.86 -7.08
N MET A 209 -16.56 -29.59 -7.21
CA MET A 209 -17.45 -28.45 -7.02
C MET A 209 -17.27 -27.46 -8.17
N TRP A 210 -18.33 -26.74 -8.52
CA TRP A 210 -18.28 -25.66 -9.48
C TRP A 210 -18.79 -24.36 -8.86
N ILE A 211 -18.01 -23.29 -8.99
CA ILE A 211 -18.39 -21.93 -8.60
C ILE A 211 -18.57 -21.11 -9.88
N PRO A 212 -19.75 -20.48 -10.11
CA PRO A 212 -19.96 -19.59 -11.25
C PRO A 212 -18.93 -18.45 -11.29
N GLY A 213 -18.33 -18.20 -12.46
CA GLY A 213 -17.25 -17.22 -12.58
C GLY A 213 -15.86 -17.77 -12.30
N ILE A 214 -15.72 -19.10 -12.16
CA ILE A 214 -14.48 -19.85 -12.26
C ILE A 214 -14.63 -20.86 -13.39
N GLN A 215 -13.57 -21.03 -14.20
CA GLN A 215 -13.61 -22.03 -15.26
C GLN A 215 -13.73 -23.42 -14.64
N HIS A 216 -14.64 -24.24 -15.17
CA HIS A 216 -14.82 -25.61 -14.69
C HIS A 216 -13.53 -26.40 -14.93
N SER A 217 -12.94 -26.93 -13.86
CA SER A 217 -11.84 -27.90 -13.96
C SER A 217 -12.44 -29.18 -14.52
N ALA A 218 -12.26 -29.46 -15.81
CA ALA A 218 -12.59 -30.78 -16.34
C ALA A 218 -11.62 -31.77 -15.67
N LEU A 219 -12.15 -32.85 -15.10
CA LEU A 219 -11.34 -33.98 -14.67
C LEU A 219 -10.59 -34.50 -15.92
N GLU A 220 -9.27 -34.28 -15.98
CA GLU A 220 -8.38 -35.05 -16.86
C GLU A 220 -8.21 -36.47 -16.32
#